data_AF-W9B1G6-F1
#
_entry.id   AF-W9B1G6-F1
#
_cell.length_a   1.000
_cell.length_b   1.000
_cell.length_c   1.000
_cell.angle_alpha   90.00
_cell.angle_beta   90.00
_cell.angle_gamma   90.00
#
_symmetry.space_group_name_H-M   'P 1'
#
loop_
_entity.id
_entity.type
_entity.pdbx_description
1 polymer ?
#
loop_
_entity_poly.entity_id
_entity_poly.type
_entity_poly.pdbx_seq_one_letter_code
_entity_poly.pdbx_strand_id
1 'polypeptide(L)'
;MSDGSAPRFLQGAFAFEGAGLDKPVLLDPSLSYVVSAGAVTQPVYFRGGNSTDELIAVVLFRDGVPMRFFPIGAKGATHVALRVVEDLLGDTVLELRVAAPAGVSGTVVVDLGLVEIP
;
A
#
# COMPACT_ATOMS: atom_id res chain seq x y z
N MET A 1 16.33 -3.99 25.40
CA MET A 1 15.98 -5.23 24.71
C MET A 1 14.82 -4.88 23.81
N SER A 2 15.02 -4.73 22.49
CA SER A 2 13.87 -4.72 21.59
C SER A 2 13.26 -6.12 21.65
N ASP A 3 11.94 -6.20 21.54
CA ASP A 3 11.16 -7.45 21.47
C ASP A 3 11.44 -8.27 20.19
N GLY A 4 12.44 -7.89 19.40
CA GLY A 4 12.76 -8.49 18.11
C GLY A 4 11.99 -7.86 16.94
N SER A 5 11.02 -6.97 17.20
CA SER A 5 10.26 -6.33 16.13
C SER A 5 11.12 -5.40 15.27
N ALA A 6 10.82 -5.36 13.96
CA ALA A 6 11.54 -4.56 12.98
C ALA A 6 10.55 -3.78 12.09
N PRO A 7 10.80 -2.49 11.83
CA PRO A 7 10.00 -1.73 10.88
C PRO A 7 10.28 -2.16 9.44
N ARG A 8 9.23 -2.25 8.63
CA ARG A 8 9.31 -2.44 7.16
C ARG A 8 8.50 -1.35 6.47
N PHE A 9 8.86 -1.00 5.24
CA PHE A 9 8.22 0.08 4.51
C PHE A 9 8.00 -0.30 3.05
N LEU A 10 6.81 -0.01 2.54
CA LEU A 10 6.51 0.06 1.10
C LEU A 10 6.23 1.53 0.78
N GLN A 11 7.23 2.23 0.23
CA GLN A 11 7.18 3.68 0.11
C GLN A 11 7.94 4.22 -1.10
N GLY A 12 7.54 5.38 -1.59
CA GLY A 12 8.19 6.09 -2.69
C GLY A 12 7.24 7.01 -3.44
N ALA A 13 7.73 7.59 -4.53
CA ALA A 13 6.95 8.38 -5.48
C ALA A 13 7.02 7.73 -6.86
N PHE A 14 5.87 7.45 -7.45
CA PHE A 14 5.77 6.64 -8.66
C PHE A 14 4.85 7.32 -9.67
N ALA A 15 5.30 7.36 -10.93
CA ALA A 15 4.43 7.70 -12.05
C ALA A 15 3.44 6.55 -12.29
N PHE A 16 2.24 6.87 -12.74
CA PHE A 16 1.24 5.87 -13.13
C PHE A 16 0.39 6.36 -14.29
N GLU A 17 -0.22 5.40 -14.98
CA GLU A 17 -1.35 5.59 -15.88
C GLU A 17 -2.52 4.73 -15.38
N GLY A 18 -3.70 5.32 -15.24
CA GLY A 18 -4.88 4.66 -14.71
C GLY A 18 -5.47 3.65 -15.70
N ALA A 19 -5.88 2.49 -15.19
CA ALA A 19 -6.54 1.44 -15.95
C ALA A 19 -8.07 1.37 -15.71
N GLY A 20 -8.59 2.13 -14.75
CA GLY A 20 -9.94 2.04 -14.20
C GLY A 20 -9.92 1.95 -12.67
N LEU A 21 -10.91 2.56 -12.01
CA LEU A 21 -11.03 2.52 -10.53
C LEU A 21 -11.31 1.11 -9.99
N ASP A 22 -11.79 0.22 -10.84
CA ASP A 22 -12.05 -1.19 -10.59
C ASP A 22 -10.88 -2.12 -11.00
N LYS A 23 -9.79 -1.56 -11.53
CA LYS A 23 -8.65 -2.32 -12.08
C LYS A 23 -7.33 -1.87 -11.46
N PRO A 24 -7.04 -2.23 -10.20
CA PRO A 24 -5.80 -1.87 -9.55
C PRO A 24 -4.59 -2.54 -10.22
N VAL A 25 -3.57 -1.76 -10.54
CA VAL A 25 -2.31 -2.22 -11.15
C VAL A 25 -1.13 -2.01 -10.22
N LEU A 26 -0.17 -2.93 -10.22
CA LEU A 26 1.06 -2.79 -9.43
C LEU A 26 1.83 -1.54 -9.90
N LEU A 27 2.18 -0.67 -8.97
CA LEU A 27 2.89 0.57 -9.25
C LEU A 27 4.36 0.32 -9.63
N ASP A 28 5.03 -0.50 -8.82
CA ASP A 28 6.44 -0.85 -8.98
C ASP A 28 6.74 -2.16 -8.22
N PRO A 29 7.66 -3.02 -8.68
CA PRO A 29 8.04 -4.24 -7.96
C PRO A 29 8.55 -4.01 -6.53
N SER A 30 9.16 -2.86 -6.25
CA SER A 30 9.63 -2.48 -4.90
C SER A 30 8.49 -2.28 -3.89
N LEU A 31 7.24 -2.15 -4.37
CA LEU A 31 6.06 -2.06 -3.53
C LEU A 31 5.43 -3.42 -3.23
N SER A 32 6.27 -4.46 -3.16
CA SER A 32 5.90 -5.82 -2.79
C SER A 32 6.72 -6.29 -1.59
N TYR A 33 6.11 -7.01 -0.67
CA TYR A 33 6.76 -7.56 0.52
C TYR A 33 6.19 -8.93 0.86
N VAL A 34 7.08 -9.87 1.19
CA VAL A 34 6.72 -11.21 1.65
C VAL A 34 7.04 -11.30 3.13
N VAL A 35 6.05 -11.70 3.93
CA VAL A 35 6.26 -11.93 5.36
C VAL A 35 7.21 -13.11 5.54
N SER A 36 8.28 -12.90 6.30
CA SER A 36 9.28 -13.95 6.56
C SER A 36 8.63 -15.17 7.24
N ALA A 37 9.06 -16.37 6.86
CA ALA A 37 8.60 -17.59 7.51
C ALA A 37 8.84 -17.54 9.03
N GLY A 38 7.81 -17.90 9.82
CA GLY A 38 7.85 -17.84 11.27
C GLY A 38 7.56 -16.46 11.87
N ALA A 39 7.55 -15.38 11.07
CA ALA A 39 7.20 -14.04 11.52
C ALA A 39 5.71 -13.72 11.32
N VAL A 40 5.28 -12.65 11.98
CA VAL A 40 4.00 -11.97 11.79
C VAL A 40 4.25 -10.54 11.35
N THR A 41 3.51 -10.03 10.37
CA THR A 41 3.55 -8.61 9.99
C THR A 41 2.23 -7.91 10.25
N GLN A 42 2.30 -6.68 10.73
CA GLN A 42 1.16 -5.81 10.97
C GLN A 42 1.31 -4.50 10.18
N PRO A 43 0.35 -4.14 9.31
CA PRO A 43 0.28 -2.79 8.76
C PRO A 43 -0.09 -1.78 9.85
N VAL A 44 0.70 -0.71 9.98
CA VAL A 44 0.55 0.26 11.07
C VAL A 44 -0.08 1.57 10.60
N TYR A 45 0.32 2.05 9.43
CA TYR A 45 -0.24 3.25 8.84
C TYR A 45 -0.11 3.24 7.31
N PHE A 46 -0.95 4.02 6.66
CA PHE A 46 -0.75 4.46 5.29
C PHE A 46 -0.73 5.99 5.21
N ARG A 47 0.17 6.53 4.40
CA ARG A 47 0.18 7.91 3.95
C ARG A 47 0.25 7.92 2.43
N GLY A 48 -0.53 8.78 1.81
CA GLY A 48 -0.53 8.89 0.36
C GLY A 48 -0.80 10.30 -0.14
N GLY A 49 -0.26 10.63 -1.30
CA GLY A 49 -0.50 11.87 -2.03
C GLY A 49 -0.75 11.59 -3.51
N ASN A 50 -1.64 12.36 -4.14
CA ASN A 50 -2.04 12.21 -5.53
C ASN A 50 -1.84 13.54 -6.26
N SER A 51 -1.14 13.54 -7.40
CA SER A 51 -0.92 14.76 -8.18
C SER A 51 -2.03 15.07 -9.18
N THR A 52 -2.97 14.15 -9.41
CA THR A 52 -3.99 14.27 -10.47
C THR A 52 -5.18 15.11 -10.04
N ASP A 53 -5.94 15.63 -10.99
CA ASP A 53 -7.22 16.33 -10.73
C ASP A 53 -8.40 15.36 -10.50
N GLU A 54 -8.13 14.06 -10.33
CA GLU A 54 -9.12 13.00 -10.18
C GLU A 54 -8.96 12.27 -8.85
N LEU A 55 -10.01 11.58 -8.43
CA LEU A 55 -9.92 10.60 -7.35
C LEU A 55 -9.08 9.40 -7.82
N ILE A 56 -8.13 8.97 -7.01
CA ILE A 56 -7.47 7.66 -7.15
C ILE A 56 -7.65 6.85 -5.86
N ALA A 57 -7.30 5.57 -5.92
CA ALA A 57 -7.10 4.76 -4.73
C ALA A 57 -5.75 4.04 -4.81
N VAL A 58 -5.04 4.01 -3.69
CA VAL A 58 -3.99 3.01 -3.48
C VAL A 58 -4.64 1.83 -2.77
N VAL A 59 -4.36 0.62 -3.21
CA VAL A 59 -4.99 -0.60 -2.72
C VAL A 59 -3.91 -1.51 -2.18
N LEU A 60 -3.99 -1.85 -0.90
CA LEU A 60 -3.21 -2.92 -0.30
C LEU A 60 -3.82 -4.25 -0.73
N PHE A 61 -3.01 -5.07 -1.40
CA PHE A 61 -3.33 -6.44 -1.77
C PHE A 61 -2.68 -7.40 -0.78
N ARG A 62 -3.39 -8.49 -0.48
CA ARG A 62 -2.91 -9.65 0.27
C ARG A 62 -3.11 -10.87 -0.61
N ASP A 63 -2.04 -11.59 -0.92
CA ASP A 63 -2.08 -12.85 -1.68
C ASP A 63 -2.88 -12.73 -2.99
N GLY A 64 -2.68 -11.61 -3.70
CA GLY A 64 -3.36 -11.32 -4.97
C GLY A 64 -4.81 -10.82 -4.86
N VAL A 65 -5.35 -10.67 -3.64
CA VAL A 65 -6.72 -10.19 -3.40
C VAL A 65 -6.69 -8.79 -2.77
N PRO A 66 -7.58 -7.85 -3.17
CA PRO A 66 -7.71 -6.56 -2.49
C PRO A 66 -8.04 -6.74 -1.00
N MET A 67 -7.20 -6.19 -0.13
CA MET A 67 -7.39 -6.20 1.33
C MET A 67 -7.97 -4.87 1.81
N ARG A 68 -7.42 -3.74 1.36
CA ARG A 68 -7.85 -2.41 1.83
C ARG A 68 -7.61 -1.32 0.79
N PHE A 69 -8.59 -0.42 0.65
CA PHE A 69 -8.50 0.75 -0.22
C PHE A 69 -8.14 2.00 0.59
N PHE A 70 -7.30 2.84 0.00
CA PHE A 70 -6.93 4.17 0.48
C PHE A 70 -7.30 5.21 -0.60
N PRO A 71 -8.54 5.73 -0.57
CA PRO A 71 -8.95 6.77 -1.51
C PRO A 71 -8.16 8.06 -1.26
N ILE A 72 -7.71 8.71 -2.34
CA ILE A 72 -7.00 9.99 -2.33
C ILE A 72 -7.66 10.91 -3.35
N GLY A 73 -8.26 12.00 -2.87
CA GLY A 73 -8.93 12.98 -3.74
C GLY A 73 -7.97 13.68 -4.71
N ALA A 74 -8.57 14.45 -5.61
CA ALA A 74 -7.87 15.32 -6.57
C ALA A 74 -6.86 16.23 -5.86
N LYS A 75 -5.60 16.22 -6.29
CA LYS A 75 -4.47 16.98 -5.73
C LYS A 75 -4.37 16.87 -4.21
N GLY A 76 -4.85 15.75 -3.66
CA GLY A 76 -5.06 15.53 -2.25
C GLY A 76 -3.99 14.66 -1.62
N ALA A 77 -4.09 14.55 -0.30
CA ALA A 77 -3.32 13.61 0.51
C ALA A 77 -4.22 12.97 1.56
N THR A 78 -3.83 11.78 2.03
CA THR A 78 -4.52 11.08 3.11
C THR A 78 -3.53 10.49 4.10
N HIS A 79 -3.97 10.36 5.34
CA HIS A 79 -3.29 9.61 6.39
C HIS A 79 -4.30 8.70 7.08
N VAL A 80 -3.98 7.41 7.13
CA VAL A 80 -4.84 6.39 7.75
C VAL A 80 -4.01 5.63 8.76
N ALA A 81 -4.36 5.76 10.04
CA ALA A 81 -3.83 4.89 11.08
C ALA A 81 -4.51 3.52 10.97
N LEU A 82 -3.73 2.44 10.80
CA LEU A 82 -4.22 1.08 10.59
C LEU A 82 -4.30 0.32 11.91
N ARG A 83 -5.00 0.91 12.88
CA ARG A 83 -5.08 0.40 14.25
C ARG A 83 -5.99 -0.83 14.42
N VAL A 84 -6.61 -1.32 13.34
CA VAL A 84 -7.32 -2.61 13.32
C VAL A 84 -6.29 -3.64 12.91
N VAL A 85 -5.73 -4.31 13.91
CA VAL A 85 -4.61 -5.23 13.78
C VAL A 85 -5.13 -6.55 13.23
N GLU A 86 -4.84 -6.82 11.97
CA GLU A 86 -4.88 -8.19 11.44
C GLU A 86 -3.44 -8.66 11.29
N ASP A 87 -3.11 -9.76 11.96
CA ASP A 87 -1.81 -10.40 11.86
C ASP A 87 -1.69 -11.11 10.51
N LEU A 88 -0.67 -10.73 9.74
CA LEU A 88 -0.32 -11.36 8.48
C LEU A 88 0.78 -12.37 8.76
N LEU A 89 0.45 -13.64 8.58
CA LEU A 89 1.35 -14.76 8.90
C LEU A 89 2.46 -14.90 7.84
N GLY A 90 3.51 -15.66 8.19
CA GLY A 90 4.57 -16.04 7.27
C GLY A 90 4.06 -16.51 5.90
N ASP A 91 4.85 -16.21 4.87
CA ASP A 91 4.56 -16.45 3.45
C ASP A 91 3.43 -15.60 2.84
N THR A 92 2.74 -14.77 3.64
CA THR A 92 1.79 -13.77 3.10
C THR A 92 2.50 -12.77 2.19
N VAL A 93 1.94 -12.51 1.01
CA VAL A 93 2.45 -11.51 0.07
C VAL A 93 1.59 -10.25 0.13
N LEU A 94 2.25 -9.12 0.39
CA LEU A 94 1.65 -7.80 0.35
C LEU A 94 2.12 -7.02 -0.88
N GLU A 95 1.20 -6.29 -1.50
CA GLU A 95 1.52 -5.39 -2.61
C GLU A 95 0.73 -4.08 -2.50
N LEU A 96 1.32 -2.96 -2.92
CA LEU A 96 0.57 -1.73 -3.16
C LEU A 96 0.30 -1.53 -4.65
N ARG A 97 -0.98 -1.43 -4.99
CA ARG A 97 -1.46 -1.19 -6.35
C ARG A 97 -2.18 0.15 -6.44
N VAL A 98 -2.21 0.76 -7.61
CA VAL A 98 -2.99 1.98 -7.87
C VAL A 98 -4.22 1.66 -8.73
N ALA A 99 -5.36 2.20 -8.34
CA ALA A 99 -6.57 2.24 -9.14
C ALA A 99 -6.92 3.71 -9.42
N ALA A 100 -6.96 4.08 -10.69
CA ALA A 100 -7.23 5.44 -11.15
C ALA A 100 -8.07 5.38 -12.43
N PRO A 101 -8.86 6.42 -12.76
CA PRO A 101 -9.66 6.44 -13.99
C PRO A 101 -8.81 6.16 -15.23
N ALA A 102 -9.39 5.47 -16.21
CA ALA A 102 -8.67 5.05 -17.41
C ALA A 102 -8.09 6.25 -18.16
N GLY A 103 -6.80 6.19 -18.51
CA GLY A 103 -6.09 7.24 -19.26
C GLY A 103 -5.65 8.45 -18.42
N VAL A 104 -5.97 8.50 -17.12
CA VAL A 104 -5.44 9.52 -16.21
C VAL A 104 -4.01 9.16 -15.84
N SER A 105 -3.08 10.09 -16.05
CA SER A 105 -1.68 9.92 -15.66
C SER A 105 -1.28 10.93 -14.59
N GLY A 106 -0.38 10.52 -13.70
CA GLY A 106 0.15 11.39 -12.67
C GLY A 106 1.21 10.71 -11.81
N THR A 107 1.50 11.32 -10.67
CA THR A 107 2.40 10.80 -9.67
C THR A 107 1.61 10.51 -8.40
N VAL A 108 1.80 9.32 -7.85
CA VAL A 108 1.33 8.95 -6.51
C VAL A 108 2.53 8.83 -5.59
N VAL A 109 2.43 9.46 -4.41
CA VAL A 109 3.37 9.26 -3.30
C VAL A 109 2.71 8.29 -2.34
N VAL A 110 3.43 7.24 -1.94
CA VAL A 110 2.94 6.23 -1.00
C VAL A 110 3.95 6.02 0.11
N ASP A 111 3.43 5.72 1.29
CA ASP A 111 4.21 5.32 2.45
C ASP A 111 3.34 4.46 3.36
N LEU A 112 3.51 3.14 3.23
CA LEU A 112 2.93 2.13 4.10
C LEU A 112 3.99 1.68 5.11
N GLY A 113 3.72 1.96 6.39
CA GLY A 113 4.52 1.45 7.49
C GLY A 113 4.00 0.10 7.96
N LEU A 114 4.91 -0.85 8.10
CA LEU A 114 4.67 -2.20 8.61
C LEU A 114 5.57 -2.45 9.81
N VAL A 115 5.15 -3.35 10.69
CA VAL A 115 6.01 -3.93 11.74
C VAL A 115 6.03 -5.44 11.56
N GLU A 116 7.23 -5.99 11.39
CA GLU A 116 7.49 -7.43 11.37
C GLU A 116 7.91 -7.88 12.77
N ILE A 117 7.32 -8.94 13.27
CA ILE A 117 7.50 -9.51 14.61
C ILE A 117 7.96 -10.97 14.43
N PRO A 118 9.15 -11.35 14.92
CA PRO A 118 9.67 -12.72 14.81
C PRO A 118 8.89 -13.77 15.62
#